data_AF-A0A7Y1T2U3-F1
#
_entry.id   AF-A0A7Y1T2U3-F1
#
_cell.length_a   1.000
_cell.length_b   1.000
_cell.length_c   1.000
_cell.angle_alpha   90.00
_cell.angle_beta   90.00
_cell.angle_gamma   90.00
#
_symmetry.space_group_name_H-M   'P 1'
#
loop_
_entity.id
_entity.type
_entity.pdbx_description
1 polymer ?
#
loop_
_entity_poly.entity_id
_entity_poly.type
_entity_poly.pdbx_seq_one_letter_code
_entity_poly.pdbx_strand_id
1 'polypeptide(L)'
;MKTKDPNFKYLRAKTKVEKLKNFYTHLVVYVVVNTVLSTIKIYRNMENGESFNEAFFDTSTFIIWLLWGIAIVLHALSIYGFPILFNADWEERKIEQYMEEELKNKNK
;
A
#
# COMPACT_ATOMS: atom_id res chain seq x y z
N MET A 1 11.41 -2.04 -31.60
CA MET A 1 12.26 -2.31 -30.41
C MET A 1 12.69 -0.97 -29.78
N LYS A 2 11.81 -0.33 -29.00
CA LYS A 2 12.03 1.01 -28.38
C LYS A 2 12.44 0.93 -26.91
N THR A 3 12.98 -0.22 -26.48
CA THR A 3 13.33 -0.54 -25.09
C THR A 3 14.56 0.21 -24.56
N LYS A 4 15.19 1.05 -25.38
CA LYS A 4 16.36 1.88 -25.06
C LYS A 4 16.07 3.39 -24.93
N ASP A 5 14.81 3.82 -24.93
CA ASP A 5 14.46 5.25 -24.76
C ASP A 5 14.72 5.70 -23.29
N PRO A 6 15.69 6.61 -23.04
CA PRO A 6 16.03 7.04 -21.68
C PRO A 6 14.84 7.64 -20.92
N ASN A 7 13.94 8.31 -21.65
CA ASN A 7 12.76 8.95 -21.08
C ASN A 7 11.77 7.92 -20.51
N PHE A 8 11.62 6.77 -21.15
CA PHE A 8 10.71 5.72 -20.68
C PHE A 8 11.19 5.09 -19.36
N LYS A 9 12.50 4.81 -19.26
CA LYS A 9 13.11 4.30 -18.02
C LYS A 9 12.98 5.32 -16.88
N TYR A 10 13.20 6.59 -17.18
CA TYR A 10 13.02 7.68 -16.22
C TYR A 10 11.57 7.79 -15.75
N LEU A 11 10.59 7.76 -16.66
CA LEU A 11 9.17 7.84 -16.32
C LEU A 11 8.73 6.65 -15.44
N ARG A 12 9.13 5.42 -15.79
CA ARG A 12 8.82 4.23 -14.99
C ARG A 12 9.41 4.32 -13.58
N ALA A 13 10.66 4.79 -13.46
CA ALA A 13 11.30 5.00 -12.16
C ALA A 13 10.59 6.08 -11.34
N LYS A 14 10.24 7.22 -11.96
CA LYS A 14 9.53 8.33 -11.33
C LYS A 14 8.17 7.88 -10.79
N THR A 15 7.36 7.21 -11.61
CA THR A 15 6.05 6.67 -11.20
C THR A 15 6.18 5.68 -10.04
N LYS A 16 7.23 4.85 -10.03
CA LYS A 16 7.48 3.92 -8.92
C LYS A 16 7.81 4.66 -7.62
N VAL A 17 8.62 5.71 -7.68
CA VAL A 17 8.96 6.57 -6.52
C VAL A 17 7.73 7.30 -5.99
N GLU A 18 6.88 7.85 -6.86
CA GLU A 18 5.64 8.53 -6.45
C GLU A 18 4.67 7.57 -5.74
N LYS A 19 4.48 6.36 -6.28
CA LYS A 19 3.68 5.31 -5.64
C LYS A 19 4.25 4.93 -4.27
N LEU A 20 5.56 4.78 -4.17
CA LEU A 20 6.24 4.43 -2.91
C LEU A 20 6.05 5.51 -1.84
N LYS A 21 6.19 6.78 -2.23
CA LYS A 21 5.95 7.93 -1.35
C LYS A 21 4.51 7.92 -0.82
N ASN A 22 3.53 7.71 -1.70
CA ASN A 22 2.12 7.63 -1.29
C ASN A 22 1.86 6.46 -0.34
N PHE A 23 2.46 5.30 -0.59
CA PHE A 23 2.34 4.15 0.30
C PHE A 23 2.92 4.42 1.68
N TYR A 24 4.11 5.02 1.78
CA TYR A 24 4.69 5.36 3.08
C TYR A 24 3.83 6.36 3.85
N THR A 25 3.22 7.34 3.17
CA THR A 25 2.25 8.24 3.81
C THR A 25 1.09 7.45 4.42
N HIS A 26 0.49 6.51 3.68
CA HIS A 26 -0.61 5.69 4.18
C HIS A 26 -0.17 4.77 5.33
N LEU A 27 1.03 4.17 5.23
CA LEU A 27 1.59 3.33 6.28
C LEU A 27 1.84 4.12 7.57
N VAL A 28 2.40 5.32 7.46
CA VAL A 28 2.63 6.20 8.62
C VAL A 28 1.31 6.59 9.26
N VAL A 29 0.33 7.03 8.46
CA VAL A 29 -1.02 7.37 8.97
C VAL A 29 -1.66 6.15 9.65
N TYR A 30 -1.57 4.97 9.05
CA TYR A 30 -2.05 3.72 9.63
C TYR A 30 -1.42 3.45 11.00
N VAL A 31 -0.09 3.51 11.13
CA VAL A 31 0.60 3.26 12.41
C VAL A 31 0.22 4.31 13.45
N VAL A 32 0.24 5.60 13.10
CA VAL A 32 -0.04 6.69 14.04
C VAL A 32 -1.48 6.62 14.54
N VAL A 33 -2.46 6.48 13.65
CA VAL A 33 -3.88 6.43 14.02
C VAL A 33 -4.16 5.20 14.88
N ASN A 34 -3.68 4.01 14.48
CA ASN A 34 -3.91 2.81 15.27
C ASN A 34 -3.22 2.86 16.63
N THR A 35 -2.03 3.45 16.73
CA THR A 35 -1.34 3.65 18.01
C THR A 35 -2.17 4.56 18.92
N VAL A 36 -2.61 5.72 18.43
CA VAL A 36 -3.44 6.66 19.21
C VAL A 36 -4.74 6.01 19.68
N LEU A 37 -5.46 5.31 18.78
CA LEU A 37 -6.69 4.60 19.13
C LEU A 37 -6.46 3.53 20.19
N SER A 38 -5.37 2.76 20.05
CA SER A 38 -5.00 1.71 21.01
C SER A 38 -4.67 2.32 22.37
N THR A 39 -3.90 3.41 22.41
CA THR A 39 -3.57 4.10 23.66
C THR A 39 -4.81 4.64 24.37
N ILE A 40 -5.70 5.33 23.65
CA ILE A 40 -6.96 5.87 24.22
C ILE A 40 -7.81 4.73 24.79
N LYS A 41 -7.90 3.62 24.06
CA LYS A 41 -8.70 2.47 24.46
C LYS A 41 -8.11 1.78 25.69
N ILE A 42 -6.80 1.51 25.69
CA ILE A 42 -6.10 0.92 26.85
C ILE A 42 -6.29 1.80 28.08
N TYR A 43 -6.12 3.12 27.94
CA TYR A 43 -6.32 4.06 29.04
C TYR A 43 -7.75 3.97 29.62
N ARG A 44 -8.77 3.94 28.77
CA ARG A 44 -10.18 3.80 29.19
C ARG A 44 -10.47 2.47 29.88
N ASN A 45 -9.94 1.37 29.37
CA ASN A 45 -10.12 0.06 29.97
C ASN A 45 -9.47 0.01 31.36
N MET A 46 -8.29 0.60 31.52
CA MET A 46 -7.63 0.71 32.82
C MET A 46 -8.42 1.58 33.81
N GLU A 47 -9.03 2.69 33.35
CA GLU A 47 -9.91 3.52 34.17
C GLU A 47 -11.17 2.77 34.63
N ASN A 48 -11.67 1.84 33.82
CA ASN A 48 -12.80 0.96 34.16
C ASN A 48 -12.42 -0.21 35.08
N GLY A 49 -11.15 -0.30 35.51
CA GLY A 49 -10.67 -1.29 36.47
C GLY A 49 -9.97 -2.50 35.85
N GLU A 50 -9.75 -2.55 34.54
CA GLU A 50 -8.95 -3.61 33.91
C GLU A 50 -7.46 -3.42 34.23
N SER A 51 -6.74 -4.53 34.37
CA SER A 51 -5.28 -4.47 34.43
C SER A 51 -4.68 -4.10 33.07
N PHE A 52 -3.46 -3.57 33.06
CA PHE A 52 -2.76 -3.24 31.80
C PHE A 52 -2.67 -4.44 30.85
N ASN A 53 -2.46 -5.65 31.38
CA ASN A 53 -2.38 -6.87 30.55
C ASN A 53 -3.73 -7.18 29.88
N GLU A 54 -4.84 -7.07 30.60
CA GLU A 54 -6.17 -7.31 30.05
C GLU A 54 -6.51 -6.27 28.97
N ALA A 55 -6.25 -4.99 29.26
CA ALA A 55 -6.49 -3.90 28.33
C ALA A 55 -5.61 -3.96 27.06
N PHE A 56 -4.35 -4.39 27.20
CA PHE A 56 -3.40 -4.50 26.08
C PHE A 56 -3.68 -5.74 25.22
N PHE A 57 -4.02 -6.88 25.83
CA PHE A 57 -4.31 -8.13 25.12
C PHE A 57 -5.78 -8.26 24.68
N ASP A 58 -6.56 -7.19 24.73
CA ASP A 58 -7.92 -7.17 24.21
C ASP A 58 -7.95 -7.46 22.70
N THR A 59 -8.52 -8.61 22.35
CA THR A 59 -8.74 -9.11 20.98
C THR A 59 -9.33 -8.05 20.04
N SER A 60 -10.22 -7.20 20.54
CA SER A 60 -10.88 -6.20 19.71
C SER A 60 -9.93 -5.07 19.27
N THR A 61 -8.84 -4.83 20.00
CA THR A 61 -7.77 -3.94 19.53
C THR A 61 -7.10 -4.56 18.30
N PHE A 62 -6.68 -5.81 18.37
CA PHE A 62 -6.01 -6.50 17.26
C PHE A 62 -6.85 -6.59 15.98
N ILE A 63 -8.18 -6.75 16.10
CA ILE A 63 -9.08 -6.78 14.93
C ILE A 63 -9.00 -5.47 14.12
N ILE A 64 -8.93 -4.32 14.78
CA ILE A 64 -8.83 -3.01 14.12
C ILE A 64 -7.53 -2.92 13.31
N TRP A 65 -6.42 -3.35 13.91
CA TRP A 65 -5.12 -3.42 13.25
C TRP A 65 -5.14 -4.38 12.05
N LEU A 66 -5.75 -5.55 12.18
CA LEU A 66 -5.79 -6.57 11.13
C LEU A 66 -6.62 -6.14 9.93
N LEU A 67 -7.82 -5.59 10.13
CA LEU A 67 -8.70 -5.16 9.03
C LEU A 67 -8.01 -4.12 8.13
N TRP A 68 -7.37 -3.12 8.74
CA TRP A 68 -6.65 -2.08 8.02
C TRP A 68 -5.28 -2.57 7.53
N GLY A 69 -4.65 -3.49 8.25
CA GLY A 69 -3.40 -4.13 7.86
C GLY A 69 -3.52 -4.88 6.54
N ILE A 70 -4.65 -5.55 6.29
CA ILE A 70 -4.92 -6.20 4.99
C ILE A 70 -4.92 -5.17 3.86
N ALA A 71 -5.54 -4.00 4.05
CA ALA A 71 -5.54 -2.95 3.03
C ALA A 71 -4.13 -2.42 2.73
N ILE A 72 -3.29 -2.26 3.74
CA ILE A 72 -1.87 -1.88 3.59
C ILE A 72 -1.10 -2.96 2.82
N VAL A 73 -1.30 -4.24 3.15
CA VAL A 73 -0.66 -5.36 2.45
C VAL A 73 -1.07 -5.37 0.98
N LEU A 74 -2.37 -5.25 0.67
CA LEU A 74 -2.84 -5.17 -0.72
C LEU A 74 -2.24 -3.97 -1.46
N HIS A 75 -2.11 -2.81 -0.81
CA HIS A 75 -1.46 -1.64 -1.40
C HIS A 75 0.02 -1.90 -1.69
N ALA A 76 0.75 -2.50 -0.75
CA ALA A 76 2.15 -2.88 -0.94
C ALA A 76 2.31 -3.82 -2.14
N LEU A 77 1.45 -4.83 -2.23
CA LEU A 77 1.43 -5.79 -3.34
C LEU A 77 1.19 -5.11 -4.70
N SER A 78 0.36 -4.07 -4.75
CA SER A 78 0.15 -3.30 -5.98
C SER A 78 1.37 -2.52 -6.45
N ILE A 79 2.31 -2.21 -5.55
CA ILE A 79 3.52 -1.42 -5.84
C ILE A 79 4.70 -2.32 -6.17
N TYR A 80 4.89 -3.37 -5.37
CA TYR A 80 6.01 -4.30 -5.54
C TYR A 80 5.73 -5.34 -6.63
N GLY A 81 4.46 -5.55 -6.98
CA GLY A 81 4.04 -6.63 -7.85
C GLY A 81 4.15 -7.97 -7.11
N PHE A 82 3.22 -8.88 -7.37
CA PHE A 82 3.29 -10.24 -6.84
C PHE A 82 4.06 -11.11 -7.85
N PRO A 83 5.28 -11.59 -7.55
CA PRO A 83 6.00 -12.48 -8.45
C PRO A 83 5.30 -13.83 -8.68
N ILE A 84 4.32 -14.18 -7.83
CA ILE A 84 3.61 -15.47 -7.87
C ILE A 84 2.29 -15.39 -8.67
N LEU A 85 1.66 -14.21 -8.77
CA LEU A 85 0.34 -14.06 -9.42
C LEU A 85 0.39 -13.36 -10.78
N PHE A 86 1.37 -12.49 -11.02
CA PHE A 86 1.48 -11.74 -12.27
C PHE A 86 2.81 -12.09 -12.95
N ASN A 87 2.76 -13.06 -13.85
CA ASN A 87 3.89 -13.47 -14.67
C ASN A 87 4.41 -12.26 -15.49
N ALA A 88 5.72 -12.20 -15.75
CA ALA A 88 6.36 -11.07 -16.44
C ALA A 88 5.70 -10.75 -17.80
N ASP A 89 5.18 -11.77 -18.49
CA ASP A 89 4.42 -11.65 -19.73
C ASP A 89 3.16 -10.78 -19.61
N TRP A 90 2.48 -10.80 -18.47
CA TRP A 90 1.31 -9.95 -18.27
C TRP A 90 1.70 -8.48 -18.16
N GLU A 91 2.80 -8.18 -17.46
CA GLU A 91 3.27 -6.81 -17.27
C GLU A 91 3.72 -6.22 -18.61
N GLU A 92 4.43 -6.99 -19.43
CA GLU A 92 4.88 -6.58 -20.76
C GLU A 92 3.71 -6.29 -21.70
N ARG A 93 2.70 -7.19 -21.76
CA ARG A 93 1.48 -6.95 -22.56
C ARG A 93 0.71 -5.71 -22.12
N LYS A 94 0.63 -5.44 -20.81
CA LYS A 94 -0.11 -4.27 -20.32
C LYS A 94 0.61 -2.96 -20.64
N ILE A 95 1.94 -2.95 -20.55
CA ILE A 95 2.74 -1.80 -20.97
C ILE A 95 2.56 -1.54 -22.47
N GLU A 96 2.53 -2.58 -23.30
CA GLU A 96 2.32 -2.46 -24.74
C GLU A 96 0.92 -1.89 -25.04
N GLN A 97 -0.13 -2.37 -24.36
CA GLN A 97 -1.48 -1.81 -24.47
C GLN A 97 -1.56 -0.33 -24.08
N TYR A 98 -0.96 0.08 -22.96
CA TYR A 98 -0.98 1.48 -22.53
C TYR A 98 -0.24 2.40 -23.51
N MET A 99 0.87 1.92 -24.08
CA MET A 99 1.60 2.64 -25.12
C MET A 99 0.76 2.82 -26.39
N GLU A 100 0.05 1.78 -26.82
CA GLU A 100 -0.87 1.87 -27.97
C GLU A 100 -2.02 2.85 -27.69
N GLU A 101 -2.61 2.82 -26.50
CA GLU A 101 -3.68 3.75 -26.08
C GLU A 101 -3.20 5.22 -26.08
N GLU A 102 -2.00 5.51 -25.55
CA GLU A 102 -1.41 6.85 -25.60
C GLU A 102 -1.16 7.33 -27.04
N LEU A 103 -0.60 6.47 -27.89
CA LEU A 103 -0.34 6.78 -29.28
C LEU A 103 -1.65 7.04 -30.06
N LYS A 104 -2.71 6.30 -29.74
CA LYS A 104 -4.03 6.48 -30.34
C LYS A 104 -4.69 7.78 -29.90
N ASN A 105 -4.55 8.16 -28.63
CA ASN A 105 -5.06 9.43 -28.09
C ASN A 105 -4.29 10.66 -28.59
N LYS A 106 -3.00 10.53 -28.92
CA LYS A 106 -2.22 11.64 -29.52
C LYS A 106 -2.52 11.90 -31.00
N ASN A 107 -3.05 10.91 -31.72
CA ASN A 107 -3.35 10.99 -33.15
C ASN A 107 -4.82 11.30 -33.44
N LYS A 108 -5.59 11.70 -32.43
CA LYS A 108 -7.01 12.06 -32.51
C LYS A 108 -7.20 13.50 -32.07
#